data_AF-A0AAU2VW00-F1
#
_entry.id   AF-A0AAU2VW00-F1
#
_cell.length_a   1.000
_cell.length_b   1.000
_cell.length_c   1.000
_cell.angle_alpha   90.00
_cell.angle_beta   90.00
_cell.angle_gamma   90.00
#
_symmetry.space_group_name_H-M   'P 1'
#
loop_
_entity.id
_entity.type
_entity.pdbx_description
1 polymer ?
#
loop_
_entity_poly.entity_id
_entity_poly.type
_entity_poly.pdbx_seq_one_letter_code
_entity_poly.pdbx_strand_id
1 'polypeptide(L)'
;MDATAMNRLRGGLARLLRPAGLLLFFLTEVLLAEGGSLSAAVALAATAAAGTALVACSVISARCAAPVPRTRVRTAMRDREKRTAFLPQRDPDAKGRRRPRAPGRVLLTAA
;
A
#
# COMPACT_ATOMS: atom_id res chain seq x y z
N MET A 1 10.03 12.36 -10.13
CA MET A 1 9.14 11.93 -9.02
C MET A 1 7.90 12.80 -9.07
N ASP A 2 6.71 12.21 -9.16
CA ASP A 2 5.49 12.98 -9.43
C ASP A 2 4.93 13.62 -8.16
N ALA A 3 4.58 14.91 -8.23
CA ALA A 3 4.05 15.70 -7.11
C ALA A 3 2.84 15.04 -6.41
N THR A 4 2.02 14.30 -7.17
CA THR A 4 0.83 13.61 -6.67
C THR A 4 1.14 12.40 -5.77
N ALA A 5 2.26 11.71 -6.02
CA ALA A 5 2.71 10.60 -5.18
C ALA A 5 3.25 11.15 -3.84
N MET A 6 3.99 12.26 -3.92
CA MET A 6 4.53 12.96 -2.75
C MET A 6 3.42 13.54 -1.86
N ASN A 7 2.32 14.03 -2.45
CA ASN A 7 1.19 14.56 -1.69
C ASN A 7 0.40 13.45 -0.96
N ARG A 8 0.29 12.26 -1.56
CA ARG A 8 -0.33 11.09 -0.90
C ARG A 8 0.51 10.56 0.26
N LEU A 9 1.83 10.49 0.10
CA LEU A 9 2.75 10.13 1.18
C LEU A 9 2.69 11.16 2.32
N ARG A 10 2.69 12.46 2.02
CA ARG A 10 2.51 13.52 3.03
C ARG A 10 1.18 13.39 3.78
N GLY A 11 0.08 13.12 3.08
CA GLY A 11 -1.25 12.97 3.70
C GLY A 11 -1.36 11.75 4.62
N GLY A 12 -0.75 10.62 4.24
CA GLY A 12 -0.67 9.43 5.09
C GLY A 12 0.21 9.65 6.32
N LEU A 13 1.39 10.25 6.11
CA LEU A 13 2.32 10.59 7.19
C LEU A 13 1.64 11.52 8.22
N ALA A 14 0.97 12.59 7.76
CA ALA A 14 0.28 13.53 8.64
C ALA A 14 -0.83 12.90 9.50
N ARG A 15 -1.50 11.84 9.01
CA ARG A 15 -2.51 11.09 9.77
C ARG A 15 -1.88 10.21 10.87
N LEU A 16 -0.66 9.75 10.66
CA LEU A 16 0.09 8.91 11.61
C LEU A 16 0.87 9.73 12.64
N LEU A 17 1.40 10.91 12.26
CA LEU A 17 2.14 11.78 13.18
C LEU A 17 1.25 12.37 14.29
N ARG A 18 -0.02 12.66 13.98
CA ARG A 18 -0.96 13.22 14.96
C ARG A 18 -1.17 12.34 16.20
N PRO A 19 -1.56 11.05 16.08
CA PRO A 19 -1.71 10.19 17.25
C PRO A 19 -0.35 9.87 17.89
N ALA A 20 0.72 9.73 17.11
CA ALA A 20 2.06 9.48 17.65
C ALA A 20 2.56 10.64 18.52
N GLY A 21 2.34 11.89 18.10
CA GLY A 21 2.69 13.07 18.89
C GLY A 21 1.90 13.16 20.19
N LEU A 22 0.60 12.85 20.16
CA LEU A 22 -0.23 12.79 21.37
C LEU A 22 0.23 11.70 22.33
N LEU A 23 0.53 10.50 21.81
CA LEU A 23 1.04 9.39 22.62
C LEU A 23 2.38 9.76 23.29
N LEU A 24 3.28 10.39 22.54
CA LEU A 24 4.60 10.80 23.05
C LEU A 24 4.48 11.91 24.10
N PHE A 25 3.55 12.86 23.91
CA PHE A 25 3.23 13.87 24.91
C PHE A 25 2.69 13.24 26.20
N PHE A 26 1.70 12.35 26.10
CA PHE A 26 1.16 11.62 27.25
C PHE A 26 2.23 10.78 27.97
N LEU A 27 3.09 10.06 27.23
CA LEU A 27 4.16 9.27 27.83
C LEU A 27 5.15 10.15 28.60
N THR A 28 5.45 11.34 28.06
CA THR A 28 6.36 12.30 28.68
C THR A 28 5.76 12.84 29.97
N GLU A 29 4.49 13.26 29.95
CA GLU A 29 3.76 13.70 31.15
C GLU A 29 3.71 12.63 32.24
N VAL A 30 3.37 11.38 31.89
CA VAL A 30 3.34 10.25 32.85
C VAL A 30 4.73 9.99 33.43
N LEU A 31 5.76 10.05 32.60
CA LEU A 31 7.13 9.78 33.03
C LEU A 31 7.71 10.90 33.92
N LEU A 32 7.32 12.16 33.70
CA LEU A 32 7.60 13.28 34.60
C LEU A 32 6.81 13.18 35.91
N ALA A 33 5.57 12.66 35.86
CA ALA A 33 4.71 12.52 37.03
C ALA A 33 5.17 11.38 37.96
N GLU A 34 5.70 10.27 37.41
CA GLU A 34 6.10 9.09 38.18
C GLU A 34 7.62 8.94 38.41
N GLY A 35 8.48 9.58 37.60
CA GLY A 35 9.92 9.35 37.61
C GLY A 35 10.74 10.63 37.86
N GLY A 36 11.71 10.56 38.77
CA GLY A 36 12.70 11.63 38.96
C GLY A 36 13.35 12.05 37.63
N SER A 37 13.56 13.37 37.49
CA SER A 37 13.86 14.08 36.22
C SER A 37 14.95 13.47 35.35
N LEU A 38 15.93 12.78 35.95
CA LEU A 38 17.06 12.16 35.25
C LEU A 38 16.68 10.87 34.51
N SER A 39 15.84 10.01 35.10
CA SER A 39 15.36 8.78 34.45
C SER A 39 14.42 9.12 33.30
N ALA A 40 13.55 10.12 33.52
CA ALA A 40 12.65 10.63 32.50
C ALA A 40 13.42 11.23 31.30
N ALA A 41 14.47 12.03 31.57
CA ALA A 41 15.31 12.61 30.53
C ALA A 41 16.06 11.54 29.71
N VAL A 42 16.58 10.49 30.35
CA VAL A 42 17.30 9.40 29.66
C VAL A 42 16.36 8.59 28.76
N ALA A 43 15.16 8.23 29.25
CA ALA A 43 14.19 7.49 28.46
C ALA A 43 13.66 8.33 27.27
N LEU A 44 13.45 9.64 27.47
CA LEU A 44 13.06 10.54 26.39
C LEU A 44 14.18 10.68 25.35
N ALA A 45 15.43 10.84 25.80
CA ALA A 45 16.59 10.91 24.92
C ALA A 45 16.79 9.62 24.10
N ALA A 46 16.65 8.45 24.74
CA ALA A 46 16.72 7.16 24.07
C ALA A 46 15.61 6.99 23.01
N THR A 47 14.38 7.42 23.34
CA THR A 47 13.24 7.39 22.42
C THR A 47 13.46 8.32 21.23
N ALA A 48 13.97 9.53 21.46
CA ALA A 48 14.31 10.48 20.41
C ALA A 48 15.43 9.96 19.50
N ALA A 49 16.47 9.34 20.08
CA ALA A 49 17.55 8.72 19.33
C ALA A 49 17.06 7.55 18.45
N ALA A 50 16.25 6.65 19.00
CA ALA A 50 15.66 5.55 18.25
C ALA A 50 14.72 6.06 17.14
N GLY A 51 13.90 7.07 17.45
CA GLY A 51 13.00 7.70 16.47
C GLY A 51 13.76 8.34 15.31
N THR A 52 14.83 9.10 15.59
CA THR A 52 15.66 9.73 14.54
C THR A 52 16.39 8.69 13.69
N ALA A 53 16.89 7.62 14.28
CA ALA A 53 17.50 6.51 13.55
C ALA A 53 16.51 5.81 12.60
N LEU A 54 15.28 5.56 13.06
CA LEU A 54 14.22 4.97 12.23
C LEU A 54 13.82 5.89 11.08
N VAL A 55 13.68 7.19 11.34
CA VAL A 55 13.37 8.18 10.29
C VAL A 55 14.50 8.23 9.27
N ALA A 56 15.76 8.31 9.71
CA ALA A 56 16.92 8.30 8.82
C ALA A 56 16.94 7.02 7.95
N CYS A 57 16.75 5.85 8.56
CA CYS A 57 16.68 4.58 7.84
C CYS A 57 15.55 4.57 6.80
N SER A 58 14.35 5.05 7.18
CA SER A 58 13.21 5.13 6.26
C SER A 58 13.47 6.07 5.07
N VAL A 59 14.14 7.20 5.31
CA VAL A 59 14.51 8.16 4.26
C VAL A 59 15.55 7.54 3.33
N ILE A 60 16.56 6.87 3.87
CA ILE A 60 17.58 6.17 3.08
C ILE A 60 16.91 5.08 2.23
N SER A 61 16.08 4.21 2.82
CA SER A 61 15.36 3.18 2.08
C SER A 61 14.47 3.76 0.97
N ALA A 62 13.78 4.87 1.24
CA ALA A 62 12.95 5.53 0.25
C ALA A 62 13.77 6.15 -0.90
N ARG A 63 15.00 6.61 -0.63
CA ARG A 63 15.91 7.14 -1.65
C ARG A 63 16.59 6.04 -2.47
N CYS A 64 16.87 4.90 -1.85
CA CYS A 64 17.42 3.72 -2.52
C CYS A 64 16.39 3.00 -3.40
N ALA A 65 15.08 3.21 -3.19
CA ALA A 65 14.05 2.63 -4.02
C ALA A 65 14.13 3.15 -5.47
N ALA A 66 14.41 2.24 -6.41
CA ALA A 66 14.53 2.58 -7.82
C ALA A 66 13.19 3.14 -8.36
N PRO A 67 13.21 4.28 -9.09
CA PRO A 67 11.99 4.83 -9.68
C PRO A 67 11.43 3.89 -10.75
N VAL A 68 10.24 3.35 -10.52
CA VAL A 68 9.55 2.49 -11.49
C VAL A 68 8.86 3.36 -12.55
N PRO A 69 9.13 3.16 -13.86
CA PRO A 69 8.45 3.88 -14.91
C PRO A 69 6.94 3.69 -14.85
N ARG A 70 6.17 4.77 -15.03
CA ARG A 70 4.69 4.74 -15.04
C ARG A 70 4.12 3.74 -16.04
N THR A 71 4.80 3.55 -17.17
CA THR A 71 4.45 2.56 -18.18
C THR A 71 4.51 1.15 -17.63
N ARG A 72 5.53 0.81 -16.83
CA ARG A 72 5.68 -0.51 -16.18
C ARG A 72 4.57 -0.80 -15.18
N VAL A 73 4.12 0.22 -14.44
CA VAL A 73 2.97 0.08 -13.52
C VAL A 73 1.69 -0.18 -14.34
N ARG A 74 1.46 0.59 -15.40
CA ARG A 74 0.28 0.42 -16.26
C ARG A 74 0.29 -0.94 -16.98
N THR A 75 1.43 -1.41 -17.45
CA THR A 75 1.54 -2.73 -18.08
C THR A 75 1.34 -3.83 -17.05
N ALA A 76 1.92 -3.74 -15.86
CA ALA A 76 1.71 -4.71 -14.78
C ALA A 76 0.24 -4.76 -14.32
N MET A 77 -0.43 -3.62 -14.22
CA MET A 77 -1.86 -3.55 -13.92
C MET A 77 -2.69 -4.18 -15.03
N ARG A 78 -2.42 -3.84 -16.29
CA ARG A 78 -3.12 -4.43 -17.45
C ARG A 78 -2.87 -5.94 -17.58
N ASP A 79 -1.68 -6.39 -17.24
CA ASP A 79 -1.29 -7.81 -17.23
C ASP A 79 -1.97 -8.56 -16.08
N ARG A 80 -2.07 -7.96 -14.90
CA ARG A 80 -2.85 -8.47 -13.77
C ARG A 80 -4.34 -8.54 -14.11
N GLU A 81 -4.89 -7.48 -14.69
CA GLU A 81 -6.28 -7.44 -15.17
C GLU A 81 -6.53 -8.57 -16.17
N LYS A 82 -5.68 -8.78 -17.18
CA LYS A 82 -5.85 -9.91 -18.11
C LYS A 82 -5.85 -11.28 -17.40
N ARG A 83 -5.02 -11.45 -16.36
CA ARG A 83 -4.96 -12.69 -15.58
C ARG A 83 -6.16 -12.91 -14.66
N THR A 84 -6.84 -11.87 -14.22
CA THR A 84 -7.92 -11.98 -13.21
C THR A 84 -9.29 -11.50 -13.68
N ALA A 85 -9.39 -10.85 -14.85
CA ALA A 85 -10.65 -10.32 -15.38
C ALA A 85 -11.57 -11.43 -15.90
N PHE A 86 -10.99 -12.55 -16.32
CA PHE A 86 -11.75 -13.72 -16.70
C PHE A 86 -11.83 -14.67 -15.52
N LEU A 87 -13.05 -14.94 -15.04
CA LEU A 87 -13.29 -16.21 -14.35
C LEU A 87 -12.80 -17.31 -15.31
N PRO A 88 -12.10 -18.37 -14.85
CA PRO A 88 -11.74 -19.48 -15.72
C PRO A 88 -13.00 -19.92 -16.48
N GLN A 89 -13.05 -19.62 -17.77
CA GLN A 89 -14.22 -19.91 -18.58
C GLN A 89 -14.36 -21.43 -18.57
N ARG A 90 -15.48 -21.93 -18.05
CA ARG A 90 -15.81 -23.35 -18.15
C ARG A 90 -15.95 -23.65 -19.63
N ASP A 91 -15.00 -24.40 -20.16
CA ASP A 91 -15.06 -24.86 -21.54
C ASP A 91 -16.41 -25.59 -21.75
N PRO A 92 -17.33 -25.01 -22.55
CA PRO A 92 -18.64 -25.60 -22.81
C PRO A 92 -18.53 -26.93 -23.56
N ASP A 93 -17.37 -27.18 -24.17
CA ASP A 93 -17.06 -28.37 -24.97
C ASP A 93 -16.22 -29.40 -24.19
N ALA A 94 -15.91 -29.14 -22.91
CA ALA A 94 -15.18 -30.08 -22.07
C ALA A 94 -15.93 -31.41 -21.93
N LYS A 95 -15.19 -32.53 -22.01
CA LYS A 95 -15.72 -33.89 -21.93
C LYS A 95 -16.60 -34.06 -20.69
N GLY A 96 -17.88 -34.43 -20.88
CA GLY A 96 -18.85 -34.61 -19.79
C GLY A 96 -19.71 -33.38 -19.46
N ARG A 97 -19.52 -32.24 -20.15
CA ARG A 97 -20.42 -31.09 -20.10
C ARG A 97 -21.40 -31.14 -21.28
N ARG A 98 -22.67 -30.86 -21.02
CA ARG A 98 -23.68 -30.73 -22.09
C ARG A 98 -23.46 -29.37 -22.75
N ARG A 99 -23.17 -29.35 -24.06
CA ARG A 99 -23.06 -28.10 -24.83
C ARG A 99 -24.31 -27.23 -24.60
N PRO A 100 -24.18 -25.95 -24.25
CA PRO A 100 -25.30 -25.02 -24.26
C PRO A 100 -25.90 -25.05 -25.67
N ARG A 101 -27.15 -25.48 -25.82
CA ARG A 101 -27.82 -25.44 -27.12
C ARG A 101 -27.99 -23.97 -27.48
N ALA A 102 -27.24 -23.48 -28.45
CA ALA A 102 -27.50 -22.17 -29.04
C ALA A 102 -28.98 -22.11 -29.47
N PRO A 103 -29.65 -20.95 -29.37
CA PRO A 103 -30.97 -20.79 -29.96
C PRO A 103 -30.87 -21.18 -31.44
N GLY A 104 -31.57 -22.24 -31.83
CA GLY A 104 -31.54 -22.75 -33.20
C GLY A 104 -32.20 -21.76 -34.14
N ARG A 105 -31.40 -20.87 -34.75
CA ARG A 105 -31.84 -20.13 -35.93
C ARG A 105 -30.64 -19.84 -36.82
N VAL A 106 -30.69 -20.38 -38.03
CA VAL A 106 -29.73 -20.12 -39.09
C VAL A 106 -29.88 -18.64 -39.47
N LEU A 107 -28.84 -17.83 -39.23
CA LEU A 107 -28.81 -16.46 -39.73
C LEU A 107 -28.40 -16.51 -41.20
N LEU A 108 -29.27 -16.01 -42.07
CA LEU A 108 -28.95 -15.77 -43.48
C LEU A 108 -27.88 -14.68 -43.56
N THR A 109 -26.69 -15.05 -44.04
CA THR A 109 -25.66 -14.08 -44.42
C THR A 109 -26.09 -13.45 -45.75
N ALA A 110 -26.20 -12.13 -45.79
CA ALA A 110 -26.42 -11.38 -47.03
C ALA A 110 -25.11 -11.35 -47.85
N ALA A 111 -25.25 -11.49 -49.17
CA ALA A 111 -24.17 -11.42 -50.16
C ALA A 111 -23.78 -9.98 -50.49
#